data_AF-A0A349W417-F1
#
_entry.id   AF-A0A349W417-F1
#
_cell.length_a   1.000
_cell.length_b   1.000
_cell.length_c   1.000
_cell.angle_alpha   90.00
_cell.angle_beta   90.00
_cell.angle_gamma   90.00
#
_symmetry.space_group_name_H-M   'P 1'
#
loop_
_entity.id
_entity.type
_entity.pdbx_description
1 polymer ?
#
loop_
_entity_poly.entity_id
_entity_poly.type
_entity_poly.pdbx_seq_one_letter_code
_entity_poly.pdbx_strand_id
1 'polypeptide(L)'
;MKKSLYIFMVLLSALGIQSCKKDKIESEQRLLVDRDYMEVGSRADTYQLDILANATITVSSDKDWIKLDSTVYPKGKNKIRFSVSKNSEDERSATLLLRLNDNVSQEILILQESGKVPVFYVTPAGKGDGSSWSSATDLDQALEKATTGSTLFLAEGTYIPTRTIRNGDVNEESDKTIEIAKNVSLIGGYAANVKPG
;
A
#
# COMPACT_ATOMS: atom_id res chain seq x y z
N MET A 1 -39.87 -91.48 24.70
CA MET A 1 -38.63 -90.97 24.06
C MET A 1 -39.02 -89.70 23.30
N LYS A 2 -38.55 -88.46 23.48
CA LYS A 2 -37.55 -87.74 24.30
C LYS A 2 -38.17 -86.36 24.65
N LYS A 3 -38.18 -85.95 25.93
CA LYS A 3 -37.48 -84.77 26.54
C LYS A 3 -37.85 -83.39 25.91
N SER A 4 -38.54 -82.45 26.57
CA SER A 4 -38.24 -81.68 27.80
C SER A 4 -37.91 -80.21 27.45
N LEU A 5 -38.24 -79.25 28.34
CA LEU A 5 -37.51 -77.99 28.62
C LEU A 5 -37.83 -76.75 27.71
N TYR A 6 -38.06 -75.48 28.13
CA TYR A 6 -38.07 -74.73 29.42
C TYR A 6 -38.59 -73.27 29.18
N ILE A 7 -39.13 -72.62 30.24
CA ILE A 7 -38.92 -71.21 30.72
C ILE A 7 -39.31 -70.01 29.79
N PHE A 8 -40.30 -69.16 30.10
CA PHE A 8 -40.40 -68.09 31.12
C PHE A 8 -39.48 -66.87 30.87
N MET A 9 -40.01 -65.75 30.33
CA MET A 9 -39.70 -64.40 30.85
C MET A 9 -40.60 -63.30 30.28
N VAL A 10 -41.16 -62.53 31.21
CA VAL A 10 -41.91 -61.28 31.07
C VAL A 10 -40.92 -60.10 30.87
N LEU A 11 -41.46 -58.94 30.44
CA LEU A 11 -40.93 -57.57 30.64
C LEU A 11 -39.97 -57.02 29.56
N LEU A 12 -40.38 -56.00 28.81
CA LEU A 12 -40.13 -54.58 29.16
C LEU A 12 -40.54 -53.66 28.00
N SER A 13 -41.48 -52.78 28.31
CA SER A 13 -41.90 -51.60 27.55
C SER A 13 -40.76 -50.59 27.38
N ALA A 14 -40.93 -49.67 26.41
CA ALA A 14 -40.11 -48.49 26.12
C ALA A 14 -38.95 -48.69 25.12
N LEU A 15 -39.29 -48.76 23.83
CA LEU A 15 -38.41 -48.22 22.80
C LEU A 15 -38.72 -46.73 22.64
N GLY A 16 -37.70 -45.94 22.98
CA GLY A 16 -37.73 -44.51 23.12
C GLY A 16 -38.02 -43.76 21.82
N ILE A 17 -38.66 -42.62 22.03
CA ILE A 17 -38.79 -41.51 21.11
C ILE A 17 -37.35 -41.13 20.70
N GLN A 18 -36.96 -41.42 19.46
CA GLN A 18 -35.75 -40.82 18.90
C GLN A 18 -36.01 -39.33 18.78
N SER A 19 -35.55 -38.61 19.79
CA SER A 19 -35.35 -37.18 19.79
C SER A 19 -34.61 -36.80 18.51
N CYS A 20 -35.29 -36.08 17.61
CA CYS A 20 -34.64 -35.26 16.61
C CYS A 20 -33.71 -34.31 17.38
N LYS A 21 -32.44 -34.68 17.51
CA LYS A 21 -31.39 -33.71 17.78
C LYS A 21 -31.42 -32.78 16.57
N LYS A 22 -32.00 -31.60 16.78
CA LYS A 22 -31.81 -30.47 15.90
C LYS A 22 -30.33 -30.14 16.03
N ASP A 23 -29.50 -30.80 15.22
CA ASP A 23 -28.12 -30.40 15.04
C ASP A 23 -28.19 -28.91 14.70
N LYS A 24 -27.67 -28.08 15.61
CA LYS A 24 -27.46 -26.68 15.30
C LYS A 24 -26.49 -26.72 14.13
N ILE A 25 -27.02 -26.47 12.94
CA ILE A 25 -26.20 -26.17 11.76
C ILE A 25 -25.44 -24.91 12.17
N GLU A 26 -24.22 -25.12 12.67
CA GLU A 26 -23.29 -24.05 12.95
C GLU A 26 -22.99 -23.43 11.59
N SER A 27 -23.54 -22.24 11.37
CA SER A 27 -23.36 -21.51 10.12
C SER A 27 -21.87 -21.46 9.82
N GLU A 28 -21.45 -22.01 8.68
CA GLU A 28 -20.09 -21.87 8.20
C GLU A 28 -19.68 -20.40 8.30
N GLN A 29 -18.61 -20.11 9.02
CA GLN A 29 -18.14 -18.74 9.20
C GLN A 29 -17.57 -18.25 7.87
N ARG A 30 -18.02 -17.07 7.44
CA ARG A 30 -17.69 -16.51 6.14
C ARG A 30 -17.27 -15.06 6.29
N LEU A 31 -16.07 -14.77 5.80
CA LEU A 31 -15.52 -13.44 5.63
C LEU A 31 -15.16 -13.29 4.15
N LEU A 32 -15.77 -12.32 3.49
CA LEU A 32 -15.46 -11.93 2.12
C LEU A 32 -14.91 -10.51 2.15
N VAL A 33 -13.83 -10.31 1.43
CA VAL A 33 -13.14 -9.03 1.30
C VAL A 33 -13.01 -8.72 -0.18
N ASP A 34 -13.29 -7.48 -0.57
CA ASP A 34 -13.26 -7.06 -1.98
C ASP A 34 -11.89 -7.26 -2.65
N ARG A 35 -10.81 -7.08 -1.89
CA ARG A 35 -9.41 -7.20 -2.34
C ARG A 35 -8.50 -7.54 -1.17
N ASP A 36 -7.43 -8.28 -1.42
CA ASP A 36 -6.36 -8.63 -0.48
C ASP A 36 -5.11 -7.76 -0.63
N TYR A 37 -5.15 -6.77 -1.53
CA TYR A 37 -4.07 -5.85 -1.82
C TYR A 37 -4.58 -4.44 -2.11
N MET A 38 -3.86 -3.42 -1.64
CA MET A 38 -4.12 -2.02 -1.94
C MET A 38 -2.83 -1.22 -2.09
N GLU A 39 -2.74 -0.43 -3.17
CA GLU A 39 -1.75 0.63 -3.32
C GLU A 39 -2.30 1.94 -2.79
N VAL A 40 -1.47 2.65 -2.04
CA VAL A 40 -1.78 3.95 -1.45
C VAL A 40 -0.68 4.96 -1.75
N GLY A 41 -1.07 6.22 -1.92
CA GLY A 41 -0.15 7.29 -2.25
C GLY A 41 0.78 7.64 -1.08
N SER A 42 1.88 8.30 -1.40
CA SER A 42 2.86 8.74 -0.40
C SER A 42 2.38 9.90 0.49
N ARG A 43 1.28 10.56 0.15
CA ARG A 43 0.69 11.65 0.95
C ARG A 43 -0.22 11.10 2.05
N ALA A 44 -0.52 11.95 3.03
CA ALA A 44 -1.56 11.63 3.98
C ALA A 44 -2.93 11.66 3.29
N ASP A 45 -3.65 10.54 3.33
CA ASP A 45 -4.96 10.38 2.67
C ASP A 45 -5.77 9.25 3.33
N THR A 46 -7.05 9.14 2.97
CA THR A 46 -7.99 8.15 3.51
C THR A 46 -8.43 7.17 2.43
N TYR A 47 -8.42 5.87 2.79
CA TYR A 47 -8.79 4.76 1.94
C TYR A 47 -9.93 3.94 2.55
N GLN A 48 -10.58 3.12 1.74
CA GLN A 48 -11.67 2.26 2.19
C GLN A 48 -11.65 0.89 1.51
N LEU A 49 -12.16 -0.10 2.24
CA LEU A 49 -12.30 -1.49 1.82
C LEU A 49 -13.71 -1.99 2.16
N ASP A 50 -14.40 -2.58 1.18
CA ASP A 50 -15.71 -3.19 1.40
C ASP A 50 -15.56 -4.65 1.83
N ILE A 51 -16.33 -5.04 2.85
CA ILE A 51 -16.34 -6.40 3.40
C ILE A 51 -17.76 -6.94 3.57
N LEU A 52 -17.88 -8.26 3.59
CA LEU A 52 -19.10 -8.96 3.98
C LEU A 52 -18.75 -10.11 4.93
N ALA A 53 -19.26 -10.05 6.16
CA ALA A 53 -19.07 -11.08 7.16
C ALA A 53 -20.40 -11.58 7.72
N ASN A 54 -20.47 -12.85 8.15
CA ASN A 54 -21.66 -13.37 8.85
C ASN A 54 -21.58 -13.27 10.38
N ALA A 55 -20.45 -12.81 10.93
CA ALA A 55 -20.25 -12.49 12.33
C ALA A 55 -19.52 -11.14 12.49
N THR A 56 -19.43 -10.65 13.72
CA THR A 56 -18.61 -9.48 14.05
C THR A 56 -17.15 -9.78 13.73
N ILE A 57 -16.46 -8.81 13.16
CA ILE A 57 -15.03 -8.90 12.88
C ILE A 57 -14.25 -7.87 13.69
N THR A 58 -12.97 -8.16 13.90
CA THR A 58 -11.98 -7.23 14.41
C THR A 58 -10.97 -6.91 13.32
N VAL A 59 -10.45 -5.69 13.32
CA VAL A 59 -9.47 -5.19 12.34
C VAL A 59 -8.30 -4.59 13.10
N SER A 60 -7.09 -4.97 12.72
CA SER A 60 -5.84 -4.43 13.27
C SER A 60 -4.83 -4.16 12.16
N SER A 61 -3.94 -3.20 12.39
CA SER A 61 -2.76 -2.93 11.54
C SER A 61 -1.50 -3.33 12.29
N ASP A 62 -0.50 -3.87 11.59
CA ASP A 62 0.84 -4.11 12.15
C ASP A 62 1.71 -2.84 12.20
N LYS A 63 1.33 -1.80 11.47
CA LYS A 63 2.01 -0.49 11.45
C LYS A 63 1.14 0.62 12.01
N ASP A 64 1.81 1.58 12.66
CA ASP A 64 1.21 2.76 13.30
C ASP A 64 0.91 3.91 12.34
N TRP A 65 1.53 3.93 11.15
CA TRP A 65 1.25 4.89 10.09
C TRP A 65 -0.08 4.65 9.39
N ILE A 66 -0.76 3.53 9.67
CA ILE A 66 -2.17 3.31 9.35
C ILE A 66 -3.01 3.60 10.60
N LYS A 67 -3.98 4.49 10.47
CA LYS A 67 -4.99 4.78 11.48
C LYS A 67 -6.33 4.23 11.04
N LEU A 68 -6.84 3.25 11.78
CA LEU A 68 -8.16 2.67 11.57
C LEU A 68 -9.22 3.56 12.24
N ASP A 69 -10.31 3.86 11.52
CA ASP A 69 -11.43 4.63 12.09
C ASP A 69 -12.21 3.81 13.13
N SER A 70 -12.28 2.50 12.92
CA SER A 70 -12.81 1.53 13.88
C SER A 70 -12.04 0.21 13.76
N THR A 71 -11.92 -0.48 14.88
CA THR A 71 -11.28 -1.80 14.99
C THR A 71 -12.29 -2.94 15.11
N VAL A 72 -13.60 -2.64 15.18
CA VAL A 72 -14.67 -3.64 15.31
C VAL A 72 -15.82 -3.30 14.36
N TYR A 73 -16.28 -4.29 13.60
CA TYR A 73 -17.40 -4.12 12.66
C TYR A 73 -18.44 -5.23 12.87
N PRO A 74 -19.75 -4.90 12.87
CA PRO A 74 -20.81 -5.87 13.07
C PRO A 74 -20.92 -6.84 11.90
N LYS A 75 -21.70 -7.92 12.07
CA LYS A 75 -22.07 -8.79 10.94
C LYS A 75 -22.74 -8.01 9.81
N GLY A 76 -22.57 -8.48 8.58
CA GLY A 76 -23.15 -7.91 7.37
C GLY A 76 -22.12 -7.21 6.49
N LYS A 77 -22.62 -6.35 5.60
CA LYS A 77 -21.79 -5.52 4.72
C LYS A 77 -21.28 -4.31 5.50
N ASN A 78 -19.97 -4.09 5.49
CA ASN A 78 -19.36 -2.93 6.13
C ASN A 78 -18.29 -2.32 5.24
N LYS A 79 -17.95 -1.06 5.54
CA LYS A 79 -16.82 -0.35 4.92
C LYS A 79 -15.78 -0.10 5.98
N ILE A 80 -14.62 -0.73 5.84
CA ILE A 80 -13.46 -0.43 6.68
C ILE A 80 -12.83 0.84 6.11
N ARG A 81 -12.73 1.88 6.92
CA ARG A 81 -12.05 3.12 6.58
C ARG A 81 -10.77 3.25 7.38
N PHE A 82 -9.69 3.63 6.70
CA PHE A 82 -8.40 3.85 7.33
C PHE A 82 -7.68 5.03 6.67
N SER A 83 -6.89 5.74 7.45
CA SER A 83 -6.04 6.82 6.97
C SER A 83 -4.59 6.42 7.02
N VAL A 84 -3.82 6.83 6.01
CA VAL A 84 -2.36 6.62 5.96
C VAL A 84 -1.67 7.93 6.27
N SER A 85 -0.59 7.88 7.06
CA SER A 85 0.30 9.03 7.26
C SER A 85 1.15 9.25 6.01
N LYS A 86 1.59 10.49 5.78
CA LYS A 86 2.58 10.82 4.76
C LYS A 86 3.81 9.91 4.90
N ASN A 87 4.24 9.31 3.81
CA ASN A 87 5.56 8.73 3.66
C ASN A 87 6.52 9.83 3.17
N SER A 88 7.75 9.86 3.70
CA SER A 88 8.84 10.72 3.18
C SER A 88 10.08 9.91 2.81
N GLU A 89 9.98 8.58 2.95
CA GLU A 89 11.08 7.63 2.76
C GLU A 89 10.85 6.80 1.50
N ASP A 90 11.62 5.72 1.35
CA ASP A 90 11.36 4.71 0.34
C ASP A 90 9.96 4.09 0.52
N GLU A 91 9.55 3.34 -0.49
CA GLU A 91 8.32 2.55 -0.43
C GLU A 91 8.27 1.70 0.85
N ARG A 92 7.07 1.58 1.42
CA ARG A 92 6.86 0.80 2.65
C ARG A 92 5.56 0.03 2.58
N SER A 93 5.46 -1.02 3.38
CA SER A 93 4.29 -1.87 3.45
C SER A 93 3.78 -2.08 4.87
N ALA A 94 2.50 -2.43 4.96
CA ALA A 94 1.81 -2.83 6.17
C ALA A 94 0.79 -3.92 5.86
N THR A 95 0.36 -4.64 6.89
CA THR A 95 -0.68 -5.65 6.81
C THR A 95 -1.85 -5.24 7.69
N LEU A 96 -3.04 -5.19 7.08
CA LEU A 96 -4.29 -5.18 7.82
C LEU A 96 -4.76 -6.61 8.05
N LEU A 97 -4.93 -6.98 9.32
CA LEU A 97 -5.48 -8.26 9.71
C LEU A 97 -6.95 -8.10 10.07
N LEU A 98 -7.81 -8.73 9.28
CA LEU A 98 -9.25 -8.83 9.52
C LEU A 98 -9.51 -10.21 10.15
N ARG A 99 -9.99 -10.24 11.39
CA ARG A 99 -10.23 -11.48 12.13
C ARG A 99 -11.70 -11.60 12.49
N LEU A 100 -12.35 -12.64 11.97
CA LEU A 100 -13.68 -13.06 12.39
C LEU A 100 -13.57 -13.96 13.65
N ASN A 101 -12.54 -14.82 13.70
CA ASN A 101 -12.11 -15.61 14.86
C ASN A 101 -10.71 -16.22 14.61
N ASP A 102 -10.23 -17.07 15.51
CA ASP A 102 -8.90 -17.67 15.44
C ASP A 102 -8.66 -18.54 14.19
N ASN A 103 -9.71 -19.08 13.57
CA ASN A 103 -9.63 -19.94 12.39
C ASN A 103 -10.00 -19.21 11.08
N VAL A 104 -10.65 -18.05 11.17
CA VAL A 104 -11.12 -17.27 10.01
C VAL A 104 -10.57 -15.85 10.10
N SER A 105 -9.49 -15.61 9.37
CA SER A 105 -8.86 -14.31 9.22
C SER A 105 -8.39 -14.08 7.80
N GLN A 106 -8.27 -12.81 7.41
CA GLN A 106 -7.72 -12.37 6.13
C GLN A 106 -6.68 -11.29 6.38
N GLU A 107 -5.55 -11.39 5.68
CA GLU A 107 -4.52 -10.37 5.63
C GLU A 107 -4.65 -9.56 4.34
N ILE A 108 -4.57 -8.24 4.47
CA ILE A 108 -4.61 -7.30 3.35
C ILE A 108 -3.27 -6.58 3.31
N LEU A 109 -2.55 -6.71 2.21
CA LEU A 109 -1.29 -6.02 1.99
C LEU A 109 -1.55 -4.58 1.54
N ILE A 110 -1.05 -3.62 2.29
CA ILE A 110 -1.07 -2.20 1.94
C ILE A 110 0.33 -1.80 1.51
N LEU A 111 0.50 -1.43 0.25
CA LEU A 111 1.75 -0.90 -0.30
C LEU A 111 1.65 0.62 -0.43
N GLN A 112 2.47 1.35 0.33
CA GLN A 112 2.54 2.80 0.24
C GLN A 112 3.73 3.24 -0.59
N GLU A 113 3.45 4.01 -1.64
CA GLU A 113 4.45 4.59 -2.53
C GLU A 113 5.56 5.32 -1.77
N SER A 114 6.76 5.38 -2.37
CA SER A 114 7.86 6.19 -1.85
C SER A 114 7.45 7.66 -1.74
N GLY A 115 7.75 8.23 -0.58
CA GLY A 115 7.62 9.66 -0.32
C GLY A 115 8.86 10.48 -0.62
N LYS A 116 9.95 9.83 -1.08
CA LYS A 116 11.16 10.54 -1.46
C LYS A 116 10.87 11.37 -2.70
N VAL A 117 10.99 12.66 -2.50
CA VAL A 117 10.99 13.63 -3.59
C VAL A 117 12.46 13.85 -3.96
N PRO A 118 12.90 13.48 -5.18
CA PRO A 118 14.30 13.60 -5.56
C PRO A 118 14.81 15.03 -5.41
N VAL A 119 15.97 15.17 -4.78
CA VAL A 119 16.75 16.41 -4.75
C VAL A 119 17.96 16.20 -5.66
N PHE A 120 18.21 17.16 -6.55
CA PHE A 120 19.36 17.13 -7.45
C PHE A 120 20.32 18.28 -7.17
N TYR A 121 21.60 17.96 -7.17
CA TYR A 121 22.70 18.92 -7.18
C TYR A 121 23.25 19.02 -8.59
N VAL A 122 23.26 20.23 -9.12
CA VAL A 122 23.41 20.48 -10.55
C VAL A 122 24.57 21.44 -10.78
N THR A 123 25.46 21.08 -11.71
CA THR A 123 26.54 21.95 -12.21
C THR A 123 26.52 21.95 -13.74
N PRO A 124 27.06 22.98 -14.43
CA PRO A 124 27.03 23.03 -15.89
C PRO A 124 27.70 21.84 -16.59
N ALA A 125 28.71 21.24 -15.96
CA ALA A 125 29.49 20.13 -16.51
C ALA A 125 29.36 18.83 -15.69
N GLY A 126 28.30 18.73 -14.87
CA GLY A 126 28.07 17.58 -14.00
C GLY A 126 27.91 16.28 -14.80
N LYS A 127 28.38 15.18 -14.25
CA LYS A 127 28.32 13.84 -14.89
C LYS A 127 27.90 12.74 -13.92
N GLY A 128 27.66 13.09 -12.65
CA GLY A 128 27.25 12.14 -11.63
C GLY A 128 25.74 11.90 -11.64
N ASP A 129 25.25 11.27 -10.58
CA ASP A 129 23.85 10.93 -10.39
C ASP A 129 23.00 12.12 -9.88
N GLY A 130 23.64 13.18 -9.41
CA GLY A 130 23.01 14.37 -8.86
C GLY A 130 22.61 14.25 -7.40
N SER A 131 23.01 13.19 -6.68
CA SER A 131 22.63 12.97 -5.28
C SER A 131 23.36 13.88 -4.28
N SER A 132 24.47 14.51 -4.70
CA SER A 132 25.29 15.42 -3.88
C SER A 132 26.12 16.38 -4.75
N TRP A 133 26.77 17.38 -4.15
CA TRP A 133 27.70 18.25 -4.88
C TRP A 133 28.92 17.51 -5.44
N SER A 134 29.42 16.47 -4.76
CA SER A 134 30.57 15.67 -5.25
C SER A 134 30.17 14.72 -6.39
N SER A 135 28.89 14.37 -6.48
CA SER A 135 28.30 13.56 -7.55
C SER A 135 27.32 14.35 -8.42
N ALA A 136 27.52 15.67 -8.55
CA ALA A 136 26.59 16.55 -9.25
C ALA A 136 26.35 16.11 -10.70
N THR A 137 25.10 16.24 -11.15
CA THR A 137 24.67 15.96 -12.52
C THR A 137 24.49 17.26 -13.32
N ASP A 138 24.22 17.16 -14.62
CA ASP A 138 23.89 18.32 -15.46
C ASP A 138 22.39 18.66 -15.41
N LEU A 139 22.02 19.86 -15.85
CA LEU A 139 20.64 20.34 -15.74
C LEU A 139 19.66 19.52 -16.58
N ASP A 140 20.07 19.04 -17.75
CA ASP A 140 19.22 18.27 -18.63
C ASP A 140 18.88 16.90 -18.01
N GLN A 141 19.88 16.21 -17.45
CA GLN A 141 19.68 14.95 -16.73
C GLN A 141 18.84 15.12 -15.45
N ALA A 142 19.06 16.20 -14.70
CA ALA A 142 18.29 16.49 -13.49
C ALA A 142 16.81 16.71 -13.81
N LEU A 143 16.49 17.50 -14.84
CA LEU A 143 15.11 17.78 -15.26
C LEU A 143 14.41 16.54 -15.81
N GLU A 144 15.13 15.68 -16.52
CA GLU A 144 14.61 14.40 -17.02
C GLU A 144 14.19 13.48 -15.87
N LYS A 145 15.08 13.31 -14.88
CA LYS A 145 14.89 12.41 -13.73
C LYS A 145 13.96 12.99 -12.64
N ALA A 146 13.80 14.31 -12.58
CA ALA A 146 12.95 14.97 -11.60
C ALA A 146 11.52 14.45 -11.62
N THR A 147 10.86 14.43 -10.47
CA THR A 147 9.42 14.17 -10.36
C THR A 147 8.72 15.41 -9.81
N THR A 148 7.39 15.44 -9.83
CA THR A 148 6.64 16.54 -9.23
C THR A 148 7.02 16.69 -7.75
N GLY A 149 7.45 17.89 -7.38
CA GLY A 149 7.96 18.26 -6.06
C GLY A 149 9.49 18.35 -6.01
N SER A 150 10.23 17.80 -6.97
CA SER A 150 11.69 17.78 -6.95
C SER A 150 12.32 19.16 -6.81
N THR A 151 13.43 19.23 -6.09
CA THR A 151 14.24 20.45 -5.94
C THR A 151 15.60 20.25 -6.60
N LEU A 152 15.95 21.15 -7.51
CA LEU A 152 17.25 21.20 -8.19
C LEU A 152 18.04 22.39 -7.63
N PHE A 153 19.17 22.13 -6.99
CA PHE A 153 20.12 23.14 -6.52
C PHE A 153 21.19 23.36 -7.58
N LEU A 154 21.28 24.58 -8.12
CA LEU A 154 22.18 24.92 -9.23
C LEU A 154 23.40 25.69 -8.71
N ALA A 155 24.59 25.16 -9.00
CA ALA A 155 25.84 25.91 -8.86
C ALA A 155 25.90 27.06 -9.87
N GLU A 156 26.68 28.08 -9.55
CA GLU A 156 27.04 29.17 -10.44
C GLU A 156 27.61 28.61 -11.75
N GLY A 157 27.15 29.17 -12.87
CA GLY A 157 27.68 28.86 -14.17
C GLY A 157 26.69 29.13 -15.29
N THR A 158 27.10 28.78 -16.50
CA THR A 158 26.28 28.93 -17.71
C THR A 158 25.69 27.58 -18.09
N TYR A 159 24.37 27.44 -17.96
CA TYR A 159 23.63 26.24 -18.34
C TYR A 159 23.15 26.38 -19.78
N ILE A 160 23.84 25.72 -20.70
CA ILE A 160 23.54 25.79 -22.14
C ILE A 160 22.55 24.66 -22.45
N PRO A 161 21.35 24.95 -22.99
CA PRO A 161 20.42 23.91 -23.39
C PRO A 161 21.03 23.05 -24.50
N THR A 162 21.03 21.73 -24.32
CA THR A 162 21.51 20.80 -25.37
C THR A 162 20.40 19.96 -25.97
N ARG A 163 19.24 19.89 -25.31
CA ARG A 163 18.07 19.12 -25.72
C ARG A 163 17.00 20.01 -26.33
N THR A 164 16.30 19.46 -27.32
CA THR A 164 15.12 20.09 -27.90
C THR A 164 13.92 19.98 -26.95
N ILE A 165 13.00 20.93 -27.06
CA ILE A 165 11.70 20.85 -26.37
C ILE A 165 10.97 19.55 -26.75
N ARG A 166 10.13 19.02 -25.85
CA ARG A 166 9.32 17.83 -26.15
C ARG A 166 8.50 18.05 -27.43
N ASN A 167 8.62 17.09 -28.35
CA ASN A 167 8.04 17.12 -29.70
C ASN A 167 8.63 18.18 -30.66
N GLY A 168 9.75 18.82 -30.31
CA GLY A 168 10.51 19.68 -31.22
C GLY A 168 11.33 18.90 -32.25
N ASP A 169 11.81 19.60 -33.27
CA ASP A 169 12.65 19.04 -34.33
C ASP A 169 14.12 19.00 -33.88
N VAL A 170 14.72 17.81 -33.90
CA VAL A 170 16.12 17.58 -33.51
C VAL A 170 17.14 18.30 -34.41
N ASN A 171 16.72 18.74 -35.60
CA ASN A 171 17.57 19.46 -36.55
C ASN A 171 17.46 20.98 -36.39
N GLU A 172 16.49 21.47 -35.62
CA GLU A 172 16.26 22.89 -35.41
C GLU A 172 16.96 23.34 -34.11
N GLU A 173 18.07 24.06 -34.26
CA GLU A 173 18.82 24.59 -33.11
C GLU A 173 17.97 25.53 -32.23
N SER A 174 16.97 26.20 -32.81
CA SER A 174 16.03 27.05 -32.07
C SER A 174 15.11 26.28 -31.12
N ASP A 175 14.95 24.98 -31.33
CA ASP A 175 14.13 24.13 -30.45
C ASP A 175 14.91 23.71 -29.19
N LYS A 176 16.23 23.95 -29.13
CA LYS A 176 17.03 23.70 -27.93
C LYS A 176 16.68 24.70 -26.83
N THR A 177 16.13 24.18 -25.74
CA THR A 177 15.63 25.01 -24.63
C THR A 177 15.64 24.25 -23.31
N ILE A 178 15.56 24.99 -22.20
CA ILE A 178 15.34 24.40 -20.88
C ILE A 178 13.82 24.24 -20.69
N GLU A 179 13.31 23.03 -20.90
CA GLU A 179 11.90 22.72 -20.66
C GLU A 179 11.65 22.32 -19.20
N ILE A 180 10.83 23.10 -18.49
CA ILE A 180 10.34 22.76 -17.14
C ILE A 180 8.96 22.11 -17.26
N ALA A 181 8.93 20.80 -17.49
CA ALA A 181 7.70 20.05 -17.74
C ALA A 181 6.96 19.57 -16.48
N LYS A 182 7.60 19.66 -15.31
CA LYS A 182 7.11 19.13 -14.04
C LYS A 182 7.08 20.25 -13.01
N ASN A 183 6.23 20.12 -11.98
CA ASN A 183 6.23 21.08 -10.88
C ASN A 183 7.48 20.85 -10.01
N VAL A 184 8.57 21.51 -10.35
CA VAL A 184 9.88 21.41 -9.70
C VAL A 184 10.34 22.78 -9.21
N SER A 185 11.22 22.79 -8.21
CA SER A 185 11.89 24.01 -7.73
C SER A 185 13.31 24.07 -8.27
N LEU A 186 13.69 25.14 -8.96
CA LEU A 186 15.07 25.42 -9.36
C LEU A 186 15.61 26.52 -8.46
N ILE A 187 16.66 26.23 -7.69
CA ILE A 187 17.24 27.14 -6.71
C ILE A 187 18.72 27.36 -7.06
N GLY A 188 19.05 28.55 -7.57
CA GLY A 188 20.42 28.96 -7.86
C GLY A 188 21.08 29.72 -6.70
N GLY A 189 22.29 30.25 -6.94
CA GLY A 189 23.03 31.08 -5.99
C GLY A 189 24.12 30.36 -5.19
N TYR A 190 24.40 29.10 -5.52
CA TYR A 190 25.52 28.34 -4.96
C TYR A 190 26.81 28.65 -5.72
N ALA A 191 27.95 28.74 -5.04
CA ALA A 191 29.23 29.07 -5.69
C ALA A 191 29.67 28.02 -6.72
N ALA A 192 30.50 28.37 -7.71
CA ALA A 192 30.99 27.41 -8.71
C ALA A 192 31.77 26.22 -8.10
N ASN A 193 32.40 26.42 -6.93
CA ASN A 193 33.22 25.44 -6.23
C ASN A 193 32.54 24.93 -4.94
N VAL A 194 31.24 24.61 -5.00
CA VAL A 194 30.51 24.12 -3.82
C VAL A 194 31.24 22.93 -3.21
N LYS A 195 31.56 23.04 -1.92
CA LYS A 195 32.20 21.95 -1.18
C LYS A 195 31.14 20.90 -0.82
N PRO A 196 31.52 19.60 -0.75
CA PRO A 196 30.65 18.58 -0.19
C PRO A 196 30.22 19.01 1.22
N GLY A 197 28.91 19.03 1.45
CA GLY A 197 28.30 19.15 2.78
C GLY A 197 27.74 17.81 3.19
#